data_AF-A0A8H6H8F1-F1
#
_entry.id   AF-A0A8H6H8F1-F1
#
_cell.length_a   1.000
_cell.length_b   1.000
_cell.length_c   1.000
_cell.angle_alpha   90.00
_cell.angle_beta   90.00
_cell.angle_gamma   90.00
#
_symmetry.space_group_name_H-M   'P 1'
#
loop_
_entity.id
_entity.type
_entity.pdbx_description
1 polymer ?
#
loop_
_entity_poly.entity_id
_entity_poly.type
_entity_poly.pdbx_seq_one_letter_code
_entity_poly.pdbx_strand_id
1 'polypeptide(L)'
;RPPTLQHSVKRPIHRRLGGQNIQTPFISAIFAASMEQGRDIDDPEVLADLAAQNNVMSRAEALSFIESDELAKKVEDMSTAAHAKGVTGVPVVIIDGKLAVSGSQSCDIYVQV
;
A
#
# COMPACT_ATOMS: atom_id res chain seq x y z
N ARG A 1 -13.85 4.26 9.81
CA ARG A 1 -13.21 2.95 10.12
C ARG A 1 -11.71 3.22 10.19
N PRO A 2 -11.02 2.88 11.28
CA PRO A 2 -9.56 3.04 11.34
C PRO A 2 -8.91 2.17 10.25
N PRO A 3 -7.77 2.59 9.68
CA PRO A 3 -7.05 1.80 8.70
C PRO A 3 -6.65 0.46 9.32
N THR A 4 -7.00 -0.64 8.65
CA THR A 4 -6.44 -1.96 8.96
C THR A 4 -4.93 -1.97 8.68
N LEU A 5 -4.20 -2.94 9.23
CA LEU A 5 -2.77 -3.17 8.97
C LEU A 5 -2.44 -3.13 7.45
N GLN A 6 -3.40 -3.53 6.62
CA GLN A 6 -3.40 -3.42 5.15
C GLN A 6 -3.07 -2.03 4.59
N HIS A 7 -3.43 -0.95 5.28
CA HIS A 7 -3.16 0.43 4.86
C HIS A 7 -1.80 0.93 5.35
N SER A 8 -1.32 0.41 6.49
CA SER A 8 -0.09 0.87 7.14
C SER A 8 1.18 0.49 6.36
N VAL A 9 1.14 -0.61 5.63
CA VAL A 9 2.32 -1.20 4.96
C VAL A 9 2.54 -0.66 3.54
N LYS A 10 1.51 -0.16 2.85
CA LYS A 10 1.57 0.01 1.37
C LYS A 10 2.35 1.22 0.84
N ARG A 11 2.62 2.25 1.65
CA ARG A 11 3.16 3.53 1.15
C ARG A 11 4.43 4.05 1.82
N PRO A 12 4.73 3.78 3.10
CA PRO A 12 5.88 4.45 3.70
C PRO A 12 7.21 3.66 3.60
N ILE A 13 7.21 2.40 3.13
CA ILE A 13 8.42 1.55 3.04
C ILE A 13 9.29 1.84 1.80
N HIS A 14 8.70 2.26 0.67
CA HIS A 14 9.43 2.43 -0.60
C HIS A 14 10.47 3.57 -0.58
N ARG A 15 10.30 4.56 0.30
CA ARG A 15 11.12 5.79 0.32
C ARG A 15 12.48 5.57 1.00
N ARG A 16 12.65 4.47 1.75
CA ARG A 16 13.94 4.11 2.38
C ARG A 16 14.77 3.08 1.60
N LEU A 17 14.15 2.15 0.85
CA LEU A 17 14.84 0.91 0.45
C LEU A 17 15.00 0.70 -1.08
N GLY A 18 14.24 1.38 -1.96
CA GLY A 18 14.47 1.23 -3.42
C GLY A 18 13.42 1.77 -4.40
N GLY A 19 12.51 2.63 -3.97
CA GLY A 19 11.56 3.29 -4.87
C GLY A 19 10.52 2.34 -5.49
N GLN A 20 10.02 2.67 -6.68
CA GLN A 20 8.92 1.93 -7.33
C GLN A 20 9.28 0.48 -7.68
N ASN A 21 10.57 0.20 -7.94
CA ASN A 21 11.05 -1.13 -8.34
C ASN A 21 10.84 -2.20 -7.26
N ILE A 22 10.84 -1.80 -5.99
CA ILE A 22 10.55 -2.71 -4.86
C ILE A 22 9.06 -2.66 -4.50
N GLN A 23 8.42 -1.50 -4.66
CA GLN A 23 7.03 -1.30 -4.26
C GLN A 23 6.04 -2.10 -5.12
N THR A 24 6.20 -2.08 -6.44
CA THR A 24 5.25 -2.73 -7.36
C THR A 24 5.22 -4.25 -7.19
N PRO A 25 6.36 -4.97 -7.16
CA PRO A 25 6.35 -6.40 -6.92
C PRO A 25 5.77 -6.76 -5.54
N PHE A 26 6.15 -6.03 -4.50
CA PHE A 26 5.68 -6.31 -3.15
C PHE A 26 4.17 -6.10 -2.96
N ILE A 27 3.62 -4.99 -3.48
CA ILE A 27 2.17 -4.76 -3.44
C ILE A 27 1.42 -5.83 -4.24
N SER A 28 1.97 -6.26 -5.39
CA SER A 28 1.39 -7.34 -6.19
C SER A 28 1.38 -8.66 -5.41
N ALA A 29 2.46 -8.98 -4.70
CA ALA A 29 2.53 -10.16 -3.85
C ALA A 29 1.52 -10.14 -2.70
N ILE A 30 1.30 -8.98 -2.06
CA ILE A 30 0.25 -8.82 -1.04
C ILE A 30 -1.14 -9.06 -1.63
N PHE A 31 -1.43 -8.52 -2.82
CA PHE A 31 -2.70 -8.74 -3.49
C PHE A 31 -2.90 -10.22 -3.85
N ALA A 32 -1.90 -10.88 -4.42
CA ALA A 32 -1.96 -12.31 -4.71
C ALA A 32 -2.18 -13.15 -3.45
N ALA A 33 -1.46 -12.85 -2.36
CA ALA A 33 -1.61 -13.53 -1.08
C ALA A 33 -3.05 -13.44 -0.54
N SER A 34 -3.66 -12.26 -0.59
CA SER A 34 -5.02 -12.04 -0.06
C SER A 34 -6.13 -12.52 -1.00
N MET A 35 -6.02 -12.21 -2.30
CA MET A 35 -7.13 -12.37 -3.25
C MET A 35 -7.10 -13.70 -4.01
N GLU A 36 -5.92 -14.28 -4.21
CA GLU A 36 -5.76 -15.53 -4.98
C GLU A 36 -5.47 -16.72 -4.06
N GLN A 37 -4.68 -16.51 -3.02
CA GLN A 37 -4.16 -17.58 -2.16
C GLN A 37 -4.93 -17.73 -0.84
N GLY A 38 -5.82 -16.79 -0.50
CA GLY A 38 -6.61 -16.80 0.73
C GLY A 38 -5.78 -16.70 2.02
N ARG A 39 -4.57 -16.15 1.95
CA ARG A 39 -3.71 -15.91 3.13
C ARG A 39 -4.21 -14.69 3.89
N ASP A 40 -4.13 -14.76 5.21
CA ASP A 40 -4.46 -13.65 6.08
C ASP A 40 -3.33 -12.61 6.06
N ILE A 41 -3.57 -11.46 5.44
CA ILE A 41 -2.59 -10.37 5.36
C ILE A 41 -2.67 -9.42 6.57
N ASP A 42 -3.59 -9.66 7.51
CA ASP A 42 -3.60 -8.99 8.81
C ASP A 42 -2.69 -9.74 9.83
N ASP A 43 -2.19 -10.94 9.49
CA ASP A 43 -1.17 -11.67 10.25
C ASP A 43 0.24 -11.06 10.00
N PRO A 44 0.93 -10.55 11.04
CA PRO A 44 2.31 -10.04 10.93
C PRO A 44 3.30 -11.04 10.35
N GLU A 45 3.13 -12.33 10.62
CA GLU A 45 4.03 -13.38 10.13
C GLU A 45 3.91 -13.53 8.61
N VAL A 46 2.68 -13.48 8.08
CA VAL A 46 2.41 -13.51 6.63
C VAL A 46 3.03 -12.30 5.94
N LEU A 47 2.88 -11.11 6.50
CA LEU A 47 3.46 -9.88 5.96
C LEU A 47 4.99 -9.88 6.01
N ALA A 48 5.58 -10.38 7.09
CA ALA A 48 7.02 -10.47 7.24
C ALA A 48 7.65 -11.48 6.24
N ASP A 49 6.99 -12.61 6.00
CA ASP A 49 7.40 -13.58 4.99
C ASP A 49 7.34 -12.96 3.58
N LEU A 50 6.27 -12.25 3.26
CA LEU A 50 6.12 -11.57 1.97
C LEU A 50 7.18 -10.48 1.78
N ALA A 51 7.52 -9.73 2.82
CA ALA A 51 8.55 -8.71 2.77
C ALA A 51 9.94 -9.30 2.49
N ALA A 52 10.28 -10.41 3.15
CA ALA A 52 11.54 -11.12 2.94
C ALA A 52 11.62 -11.74 1.53
N GLN A 53 10.56 -12.41 1.07
CA GLN A 53 10.50 -13.04 -0.25
C GLN A 53 10.65 -12.03 -1.41
N ASN A 54 10.19 -10.79 -1.20
CA ASN A 54 10.27 -9.72 -2.19
C ASN A 54 11.49 -8.81 -2.00
N ASN A 55 12.46 -9.21 -1.17
CA ASN A 55 13.69 -8.45 -0.89
C ASN A 55 13.42 -7.01 -0.40
N VAL A 56 12.32 -6.81 0.32
CA VAL A 56 11.98 -5.51 0.90
C VAL A 56 12.87 -5.26 2.12
N MET A 57 12.90 -6.22 3.04
CA MET A 57 13.73 -6.24 4.25
C MET A 57 13.77 -7.67 4.80
N SER A 58 14.64 -7.93 5.77
CA SER A 58 14.62 -9.24 6.44
C SER A 58 13.31 -9.46 7.21
N ARG A 59 12.97 -10.72 7.44
CA ARG A 59 11.78 -11.10 8.21
C ARG A 59 11.76 -10.48 9.61
N ALA A 60 12.90 -10.48 10.29
CA ALA A 60 13.04 -9.92 11.64
C ALA A 60 12.84 -8.40 11.64
N GLU A 61 13.42 -7.69 10.66
CA GLU A 61 13.18 -6.26 10.49
C GLU A 61 11.73 -5.96 10.17
N ALA A 62 11.08 -6.78 9.33
CA ALA A 62 9.67 -6.62 8.99
C ALA A 62 8.76 -6.77 10.20
N LEU A 63 8.96 -7.79 11.03
CA LEU A 63 8.19 -7.98 12.27
C LEU A 63 8.37 -6.81 13.22
N SER A 64 9.62 -6.42 13.51
CA SER A 64 9.92 -5.29 14.38
C SER A 64 9.31 -3.99 13.85
N PHE A 65 9.27 -3.82 12.53
CA PHE A 65 8.69 -2.66 11.89
C PHE A 65 7.15 -2.66 11.95
N ILE A 66 6.50 -3.81 11.75
CA ILE A 66 5.04 -3.97 11.84
C ILE A 66 4.55 -3.72 13.28
N GLU A 67 5.32 -4.18 14.27
CA GLU A 67 5.05 -3.93 15.69
C GLU A 67 5.30 -2.48 16.10
N SER A 68 6.02 -1.72 15.27
CA SER A 68 6.28 -0.30 15.54
C SER A 68 5.13 0.59 15.07
N ASP A 69 4.80 1.60 15.88
CA ASP A 69 3.82 2.62 15.51
C ASP A 69 4.42 3.75 14.65
N GLU A 70 5.68 3.62 14.20
CA GLU A 70 6.46 4.69 13.55
C GLU A 70 5.70 5.35 12.38
N LEU A 71 4.91 4.55 11.63
CA LEU A 71 4.22 5.02 10.44
C LEU A 71 2.69 5.02 10.55
N ALA A 72 2.13 4.62 11.70
CA ALA A 72 0.69 4.61 11.95
C ALA A 72 0.08 6.01 11.77
N LYS A 73 0.66 7.03 12.42
CA LYS A 73 0.19 8.42 12.29
C LYS A 73 0.25 8.91 10.84
N LYS A 74 1.33 8.59 10.12
CA LYS A 74 1.50 9.04 8.73
C LYS A 74 0.43 8.43 7.82
N VAL A 75 0.06 7.17 8.04
CA VAL A 75 -0.98 6.48 7.28
C VAL A 75 -2.34 7.09 7.55
N GLU A 76 -2.64 7.40 8.82
CA GLU A 76 -3.87 8.10 9.20
C GLU A 76 -3.96 9.50 8.60
N ASP A 77 -2.86 10.27 8.65
CA ASP A 77 -2.79 11.61 8.07
C ASP A 77 -3.00 11.56 6.55
N MET A 78 -2.43 10.57 5.85
CA MET A 78 -2.64 10.35 4.42
C MET A 78 -4.09 9.96 4.09
N SER A 79 -4.70 9.09 4.89
CA SER A 79 -6.10 8.66 4.74
C SER A 79 -7.05 9.86 4.92
N THR A 80 -6.84 10.62 5.99
CA THR A 80 -7.59 11.84 6.29
C THR A 80 -7.46 12.87 5.18
N ALA A 81 -6.25 13.10 4.67
CA ALA A 81 -6.02 14.02 3.56
C ALA A 81 -6.69 13.56 2.26
N ALA A 82 -6.75 12.25 2.00
CA ALA A 82 -7.47 11.71 0.84
C ALA A 82 -8.99 11.92 0.97
N HIS A 83 -9.56 11.60 2.13
CA HIS A 83 -10.98 11.85 2.40
C HIS A 83 -11.34 13.34 2.31
N ALA A 84 -10.51 14.24 2.84
CA ALA A 84 -10.72 15.68 2.74
C ALA A 84 -10.70 16.20 1.29
N LYS A 85 -10.05 15.46 0.37
CA LYS A 85 -10.06 15.72 -1.08
C LYS A 85 -11.25 15.09 -1.80
N GLY A 86 -12.24 14.56 -1.08
CA GLY A 86 -13.44 13.96 -1.64
C GLY A 86 -13.28 12.51 -2.12
N VAL A 87 -12.17 11.85 -1.78
CA VAL A 87 -12.01 10.41 -2.07
C VAL A 87 -12.94 9.61 -1.16
N THR A 88 -13.94 8.95 -1.73
CA THR A 88 -14.92 8.13 -0.98
C THR A 88 -14.84 6.64 -1.34
N GLY A 89 -14.02 6.27 -2.32
CA GLY A 89 -13.79 4.90 -2.77
C GLY A 89 -12.42 4.77 -3.41
N VAL A 90 -11.98 3.53 -3.64
CA VAL A 90 -10.70 3.20 -4.27
C VAL A 90 -10.91 2.25 -5.45
N PRO A 91 -10.00 2.21 -6.45
CA PRO A 91 -8.81 3.06 -6.59
C PRO A 91 -9.13 4.49 -7.05
N VAL A 92 -8.25 5.44 -6.72
CA VAL A 92 -8.24 6.81 -7.26
C VAL A 92 -6.82 7.17 -7.66
N VAL A 93 -6.66 7.69 -8.87
CA VAL A 93 -5.38 8.19 -9.41
C VAL A 93 -5.47 9.72 -9.50
N ILE A 94 -4.46 10.41 -8.97
CA ILE A 94 -4.36 11.88 -9.06
C ILE A 94 -3.19 12.23 -9.98
N ILE A 95 -3.47 12.89 -11.10
CA ILE A 95 -2.49 13.30 -12.11
C ILE A 95 -2.16 14.78 -11.88
N ASP A 96 -0.87 15.09 -11.76
CA ASP A 96 -0.32 16.43 -11.50
C ASP A 96 -0.98 17.20 -10.33
N GLY A 97 -1.56 16.47 -9.37
CA GLY A 97 -2.27 17.08 -8.24
C GLY A 97 -3.57 17.80 -8.62
N LYS A 98 -4.03 17.71 -9.87
CA LYS A 98 -5.16 18.47 -10.40
C LYS A 98 -6.32 17.60 -10.84
N LEU A 99 -6.02 16.51 -11.55
CA LEU A 99 -7.03 15.66 -12.13
C LEU A 99 -7.18 14.37 -11.31
N ALA A 100 -8.38 14.12 -10.80
CA ALA A 100 -8.71 12.89 -10.09
C ALA A 100 -9.48 11.94 -11.01
N VAL A 101 -8.91 10.78 -11.30
CA VAL A 101 -9.54 9.69 -12.03
C VAL A 101 -9.96 8.64 -11.00
N SER A 102 -11.29 8.45 -10.85
CA SER A 102 -11.86 7.55 -9.84
C SER A 102 -12.30 6.22 -10.44
N GLY A 103 -12.06 5.14 -9.70
CA GLY A 103 -12.39 3.77 -10.07
C GLY A 103 -11.34 3.12 -10.97
N SER A 104 -11.56 1.83 -11.25
CA SER A 104 -10.71 1.02 -12.13
C SER A 104 -11.02 1.33 -13.61
N GLN A 105 -10.60 2.51 -14.07
CA GLN A 105 -10.82 2.95 -15.45
C GLN A 105 -9.97 2.17 -16.47
N SER A 106 -10.41 2.16 -17.73
CA SER A 106 -9.65 1.55 -18.83
C SER A 106 -8.42 2.38 -19.21
N CYS A 107 -7.44 1.76 -19.88
CA CYS A 107 -6.25 2.45 -20.37
C CYS A 107 -6.57 3.64 -21.29
N ASP A 108 -7.63 3.54 -22.09
CA ASP A 108 -8.03 4.61 -23.02
C ASP A 108 -8.31 5.93 -22.30
N ILE A 109 -8.89 5.88 -21.09
CA ILE A 109 -9.13 7.07 -20.26
C ILE A 109 -7.82 7.73 -19.86
N TYR A 110 -6.79 6.94 -19.53
CA TYR A 110 -5.49 7.46 -19.12
C TYR A 110 -4.66 8.03 -20.27
N VAL A 111 -4.89 7.58 -21.52
CA VAL A 111 -4.21 8.12 -22.70
C VAL A 111 -4.77 9.50 -23.10
N GLN A 112 -5.99 9.83 -22.68
CA GLN A 112 -6.68 11.06 -23.03
C GLN A 112 -6.41 12.24 -22.09
N VAL A 113 -5.68 12.02 -20.99
CA VAL A 113 -5.48 12.97 -19.89
C VAL A 113 -4.03 13.46 -19.77
#